data_AF-A0A381F4N8-F1
#
_entry.id   AF-A0A381F4N8-F1
#
_cell.length_a   1.000
_cell.length_b   1.000
_cell.length_c   1.000
_cell.angle_alpha   90.00
_cell.angle_beta   90.00
_cell.angle_gamma   90.00
#
_symmetry.space_group_name_H-M   'P 1'
#
loop_
_entity.id
_entity.type
_entity.pdbx_description
1 polymer ?
#
loop_
_entity_poly.entity_id
_entity_poly.type
_entity_poly.pdbx_seq_one_letter_code
_entity_poly.pdbx_strand_id
1 'polypeptide(L)'
;MLKLILGTMKSGKSLRLLDEAFLLIKKFYPKKANFIIIRNSKDTREFFTRSSNYEDFIFHFGDEKTSLEPYDFIFIDEVQFFDKSYINQIIKLSFSKDIFVAGLKADVKNKIWANVAKLIPYADDIIYPKAHCDKCGESPACFHLGNGKIGNDYLVLCKQCYKEDLR
;
A
#
# COMPACT_ATOMS: atom_id res chain seq x y z
N MET A 1 -3.81 -6.78 14.66
CA MET A 1 -4.62 -6.92 13.42
C MET A 1 -3.72 -6.70 12.20
N LEU A 2 -3.94 -7.43 11.10
CA LEU A 2 -3.31 -7.20 9.80
C LEU A 2 -4.36 -6.80 8.75
N LYS A 3 -4.30 -5.56 8.27
CA LYS A 3 -5.19 -5.05 7.21
C LYS A 3 -4.43 -4.83 5.92
N LEU A 4 -4.91 -5.38 4.81
CA LEU A 4 -4.32 -5.20 3.48
C LEU A 4 -5.13 -4.22 2.62
N ILE A 5 -4.43 -3.31 1.95
CA ILE A 5 -4.97 -2.31 1.03
C ILE A 5 -4.38 -2.58 -0.36
N LEU A 6 -5.07 -3.43 -1.13
CA LEU A 6 -4.54 -3.99 -2.37
C LEU A 6 -5.24 -3.41 -3.60
N GLY A 7 -4.49 -2.93 -4.59
CA GLY A 7 -5.13 -2.26 -5.74
C GLY A 7 -4.27 -2.23 -6.99
N THR A 8 -4.77 -1.53 -8.00
CA THR A 8 -3.93 -1.14 -9.15
C THR A 8 -2.98 0.00 -8.75
N MET A 9 -2.15 0.46 -9.69
CA MET A 9 -1.62 1.82 -9.61
C MET A 9 -2.78 2.82 -9.68
N LYS A 10 -2.55 4.06 -9.25
CA LYS A 10 -3.54 5.16 -9.27
C LYS A 10 -4.83 4.93 -8.47
N SER A 11 -4.96 3.81 -7.74
CA SER A 11 -6.17 3.50 -6.98
C SER A 11 -6.20 4.14 -5.58
N GLY A 12 -5.32 5.10 -5.28
CA GLY A 12 -5.31 5.79 -3.98
C GLY A 12 -4.88 4.95 -2.77
N LYS A 13 -4.10 3.87 -2.95
CA LYS A 13 -3.69 2.97 -1.85
C LYS A 13 -2.91 3.69 -0.75
N SER A 14 -1.87 4.45 -1.13
CA SER A 14 -1.05 5.22 -0.20
C SER A 14 -1.89 6.27 0.53
N LEU A 15 -2.77 6.99 -0.19
CA LEU A 15 -3.71 7.93 0.43
C LEU A 15 -4.59 7.23 1.47
N ARG A 16 -5.16 6.07 1.12
CA ARG A 16 -5.97 5.31 2.07
C ARG A 16 -5.17 4.82 3.28
N LEU A 17 -3.91 4.44 3.10
CA LEU A 17 -3.02 4.06 4.19
C LEU A 17 -2.80 5.24 5.15
N LEU A 18 -2.60 6.46 4.63
CA LEU A 18 -2.51 7.67 5.45
C LEU A 18 -3.82 8.01 6.15
N ASP A 19 -4.96 7.85 5.49
CA ASP A 19 -6.26 8.09 6.11
C ASP A 19 -6.43 7.19 7.34
N GLU A 20 -6.10 5.90 7.22
CA GLU A 20 -6.18 4.96 8.34
C GLU A 20 -5.20 5.37 9.47
N ALA A 21 -3.98 5.79 9.13
CA ALA A 21 -3.02 6.30 10.10
C ALA A 21 -3.55 7.54 10.85
N PHE A 22 -4.01 8.53 10.10
CA PHE A 22 -4.56 9.77 10.64
C PHE A 22 -5.76 9.53 11.56
N LEU A 23 -6.70 8.67 11.14
CA LEU A 23 -7.87 8.32 11.94
C LEU A 23 -7.49 7.65 13.25
N LEU A 24 -6.52 6.73 13.24
CA LEU A 24 -6.06 6.06 14.45
C LEU A 24 -5.35 7.02 15.40
N ILE A 25 -4.48 7.89 14.88
CA ILE A 25 -3.79 8.83 15.75
C ILE A 25 -4.78 9.78 16.43
N LYS A 26 -5.76 10.29 15.68
CA LYS A 26 -6.86 11.09 16.26
C LYS A 26 -7.65 10.33 17.31
N LYS A 27 -7.94 9.05 17.08
CA LYS A 27 -8.68 8.20 18.02
C LYS A 27 -7.93 7.99 19.34
N PHE A 28 -6.62 7.82 19.30
CA PHE A 28 -5.82 7.56 20.50
C PHE A 28 -5.36 8.83 21.21
N TYR A 29 -5.42 10.00 20.58
CA TYR A 29 -5.14 11.28 21.24
C TYR A 29 -6.07 11.52 22.47
N PRO A 30 -5.54 12.00 23.62
CA PRO A 30 -4.15 12.40 23.90
C PRO A 30 -3.24 11.27 24.41
N LYS A 31 -3.74 10.03 24.52
CA LYS A 31 -2.90 8.89 24.90
C LYS A 31 -1.85 8.68 23.80
N LYS A 32 -0.57 8.70 24.17
CA LYS A 32 0.52 8.43 23.24
C LYS A 32 0.50 6.95 22.88
N ALA A 33 0.04 6.64 21.68
CA ALA A 33 0.42 5.42 20.98
C ALA A 33 1.56 5.76 20.01
N ASN A 34 2.44 4.80 19.75
CA ASN A 34 3.57 4.98 18.85
C ASN A 34 3.19 4.50 17.45
N PHE A 35 3.38 5.37 16.45
CA PHE A 35 3.01 5.12 15.06
C PHE A 35 4.23 5.26 14.15
N ILE A 36 4.33 4.43 13.12
CA ILE A 36 5.35 4.57 12.08
C ILE A 36 4.82 4.21 10.70
N ILE A 37 5.24 4.97 9.70
CA ILE A 37 5.04 4.68 8.28
C ILE A 37 6.35 4.18 7.68
N ILE A 38 6.34 2.96 7.16
CA ILE A 38 7.47 2.32 6.50
C ILE A 38 7.31 2.41 4.99
N ARG A 39 8.35 2.88 4.33
CA ARG A 39 8.50 2.87 2.87
C ARG A 39 9.70 2.03 2.49
N ASN A 40 9.71 1.52 1.27
CA ASN A 40 10.90 0.83 0.79
C ASN A 40 12.07 1.81 0.67
N SER A 41 13.27 1.44 1.11
CA SER A 41 14.46 2.32 1.06
C SER A 41 14.84 2.79 -0.35
N LYS A 42 14.39 2.10 -1.39
CA LYS A 42 14.60 2.48 -2.80
C LYS A 42 13.60 3.53 -3.29
N ASP A 43 12.57 3.82 -2.51
CA ASP A 43 11.59 4.85 -2.81
C ASP A 43 12.09 6.21 -2.32
N THR A 44 12.70 6.97 -3.22
CA THR A 44 13.28 8.29 -2.96
C THR A 44 12.29 9.45 -3.13
N ARG A 45 10.99 9.19 -3.30
CA ARG A 45 10.01 10.28 -3.51
C ARG A 45 9.87 11.11 -2.24
N GLU A 46 10.12 12.43 -2.36
CA GLU A 46 10.08 13.39 -1.24
C GLU A 46 8.71 13.53 -0.57
N PHE A 47 7.61 13.29 -1.30
CA PHE A 47 6.25 13.48 -0.79
C PHE A 47 5.47 12.17 -0.76
N PHE A 48 4.78 11.90 0.35
CA PHE A 48 3.89 10.74 0.47
C PHE A 48 2.53 10.99 -0.22
N THR A 49 1.97 12.17 -0.03
CA THR A 49 0.75 12.66 -0.70
C THR A 49 0.80 14.18 -0.80
N ARG A 50 0.08 14.75 -1.77
CA ARG A 50 -0.09 16.22 -1.92
C ARG A 50 -1.39 16.73 -1.28
N SER A 51 -1.98 15.99 -0.35
CA SER A 51 -3.24 16.39 0.28
C SER A 51 -3.00 17.41 1.41
N SER A 52 -3.70 18.53 1.36
CA SER A 52 -3.70 19.58 2.38
C SER A 52 -4.32 19.14 3.71
N ASN A 53 -5.04 18.02 3.74
CA ASN A 53 -5.73 17.52 4.94
C ASN A 53 -4.79 17.10 6.08
N TYR A 54 -3.49 17.05 5.83
CA TYR A 54 -2.49 16.60 6.80
C TYR A 54 -1.42 17.66 7.14
N GLU A 55 -1.60 18.92 6.73
CA GLU A 55 -0.59 19.98 6.92
C GLU A 55 -0.14 20.17 8.37
N ASP A 56 -1.06 20.02 9.33
CA ASP A 56 -0.77 20.14 10.76
C ASP A 56 -0.26 18.85 11.41
N PHE A 57 -0.09 17.77 10.63
CA PHE A 57 0.15 16.43 11.16
C PHE A 57 1.57 15.93 10.83
N ILE A 58 2.37 15.67 11.86
CA ILE A 58 3.72 15.13 11.71
C ILE A 58 3.66 13.60 11.70
N PHE A 59 3.93 13.00 10.56
CA PHE A 59 4.13 11.56 10.44
C PHE A 59 5.59 11.18 10.67
N HIS A 60 5.81 10.07 11.37
CA HIS A 60 7.12 9.45 11.50
C HIS A 60 7.33 8.42 10.38
N PHE A 61 8.43 8.55 9.65
CA PHE A 61 8.78 7.67 8.54
C PHE A 61 10.01 6.83 8.87
N GLY A 62 10.04 5.62 8.33
CA GLY A 62 11.18 4.71 8.35
C GLY A 62 11.22 3.84 7.11
N ASP A 63 12.16 2.89 7.11
CA ASP A 63 12.38 1.91 6.05
C ASP A 63 12.45 0.48 6.60
N GLU A 64 12.74 -0.49 5.74
CA GLU A 64 12.85 -1.90 6.14
C GLU A 64 13.95 -2.20 7.19
N LYS A 65 14.85 -1.25 7.47
CA LYS A 65 15.89 -1.37 8.52
C LYS A 65 15.44 -0.80 9.86
N THR A 66 14.33 -0.08 9.88
CA THR A 66 13.82 0.56 11.09
C THR A 66 13.26 -0.49 12.06
N SER A 67 13.63 -0.40 13.33
CA SER A 67 13.07 -1.29 14.36
C SER A 67 11.59 -1.00 14.57
N LEU A 68 10.76 -2.04 14.45
CA LEU A 68 9.31 -1.94 14.59
C LEU A 68 8.82 -2.21 16.03
N GLU A 69 9.70 -2.68 16.92
CA GLU A 69 9.36 -3.03 18.30
C GLU A 69 8.76 -1.87 19.11
N PRO A 70 9.21 -0.61 18.98
CA PRO A 70 8.67 0.50 19.76
C PRO A 70 7.25 0.94 19.37
N TYR A 71 6.74 0.49 18.21
CA TYR A 71 5.52 1.04 17.60
C TYR A 71 4.31 0.13 17.78
N ASP A 72 3.16 0.70 18.14
CA ASP A 72 1.90 -0.02 18.31
C ASP A 72 1.18 -0.20 16.96
N PHE A 73 1.27 0.84 16.13
CA PHE A 73 0.64 0.91 14.81
C PHE A 73 1.70 1.08 13.72
N ILE A 74 1.71 0.15 12.76
CA ILE A 74 2.71 0.09 11.70
C ILE A 74 1.98 0.18 10.35
N PHE A 75 2.37 1.14 9.53
CA PHE A 75 1.80 1.35 8.20
C PHE A 75 2.88 1.10 7.16
N ILE A 76 2.67 0.22 6.21
CA ILE A 76 3.69 -0.21 5.24
C ILE A 76 3.17 0.08 3.85
N ASP A 77 3.85 0.95 3.10
CA ASP A 77 3.48 1.26 1.72
C ASP A 77 4.34 0.48 0.71
N GLU A 78 3.77 0.20 -0.47
CA GLU A 78 4.42 -0.51 -1.57
C GLU A 78 5.05 -1.87 -1.18
N VAL A 79 4.32 -2.67 -0.37
CA VAL A 79 4.82 -3.94 0.22
C VAL A 79 5.40 -4.93 -0.79
N GLN A 80 4.97 -4.86 -2.05
CA GLN A 80 5.46 -5.74 -3.09
C GLN A 80 6.98 -5.65 -3.30
N PHE A 81 7.62 -4.54 -2.93
CA PHE A 81 9.05 -4.30 -3.12
C PHE A 81 9.93 -4.73 -1.93
N PHE A 82 9.35 -5.21 -0.84
CA PHE A 82 10.09 -5.64 0.34
C PHE A 82 10.60 -7.09 0.20
N ASP A 83 11.67 -7.43 0.90
CA ASP A 83 12.19 -8.79 0.85
C ASP A 83 11.36 -9.77 1.69
N LYS A 84 11.44 -11.06 1.34
CA LYS A 84 10.71 -12.15 2.01
C LYS A 84 10.95 -12.21 3.52
N SER A 85 12.14 -11.84 3.98
CA SER A 85 12.50 -11.77 5.40
C SER A 85 11.70 -10.71 6.14
N TYR A 86 11.53 -9.53 5.54
CA TYR A 86 10.73 -8.45 6.09
C TYR A 86 9.25 -8.87 6.19
N ILE A 87 8.71 -9.52 5.15
CA ILE A 87 7.34 -10.05 5.18
C ILE A 87 7.13 -11.06 6.32
N ASN A 88 8.12 -11.91 6.61
CA ASN A 88 8.04 -12.82 7.77
C ASN A 88 7.97 -12.05 9.09
N GLN A 89 8.76 -10.99 9.25
CA GLN A 89 8.73 -10.14 10.43
C GLN A 89 7.36 -9.49 10.59
N ILE A 90 6.77 -8.98 9.51
CA ILE A 90 5.43 -8.38 9.53
C ILE A 90 4.36 -9.37 10.00
N ILE A 91 4.37 -10.59 9.45
CA ILE A 91 3.43 -11.65 9.88
C ILE A 91 3.61 -11.99 11.35
N LYS A 92 4.85 -12.07 11.84
CA LYS A 92 5.11 -12.36 13.26
C LYS A 92 4.56 -11.23 14.16
N LEU A 93 4.77 -9.98 13.76
CA LEU A 93 4.35 -8.81 14.55
C LEU A 93 2.84 -8.60 14.51
N SER A 94 2.13 -9.02 13.47
CA SER A 94 0.69 -8.80 13.35
C SER A 94 -0.15 -9.54 14.41
N PHE A 95 0.43 -10.54 15.08
CA PHE A 95 -0.21 -11.24 16.20
C PHE A 95 -0.32 -10.39 17.47
N SER A 96 0.50 -9.36 17.61
CA SER A 96 0.54 -8.51 18.81
C SER A 96 0.47 -7.01 18.52
N LYS A 97 0.44 -6.62 17.24
CA LYS A 97 0.44 -5.21 16.78
C LYS A 97 -0.62 -4.99 15.70
N ASP A 98 -0.98 -3.74 15.49
CA ASP A 98 -1.87 -3.35 14.39
C ASP A 98 -1.05 -2.88 13.19
N ILE A 99 -1.13 -3.67 12.10
CA ILE A 99 -0.35 -3.47 10.91
C ILE A 99 -1.27 -3.26 9.70
N PHE A 100 -1.00 -2.19 8.96
CA PHE A 100 -1.71 -1.81 7.75
C PHE A 100 -0.73 -1.86 6.60
N VAL A 101 -1.09 -2.54 5.52
CA VAL A 101 -0.16 -2.81 4.42
C VAL A 101 -0.81 -2.43 3.10
N ALA A 102 -0.23 -1.46 2.39
CA ALA A 102 -0.64 -1.08 1.05
C ALA A 102 0.26 -1.74 -0.01
N GLY A 103 -0.34 -2.19 -1.11
CA GLY A 103 0.43 -2.86 -2.16
C GLY A 103 -0.30 -3.10 -3.47
N LEU A 104 0.47 -3.42 -4.50
CA LEU A 104 -0.08 -3.85 -5.78
C LEU A 104 -0.66 -5.26 -5.68
N LYS A 105 -1.91 -5.43 -6.14
CA LYS A 105 -2.53 -6.77 -6.16
C LYS A 105 -1.90 -7.73 -7.18
N ALA A 106 -1.30 -7.20 -8.24
CA ALA A 106 -0.67 -7.95 -9.32
C ALA A 106 0.40 -7.11 -10.03
N ASP A 107 1.31 -7.77 -10.72
CA ASP A 107 2.27 -7.16 -11.65
C ASP A 107 1.65 -6.91 -13.04
N VAL A 108 2.44 -6.37 -13.98
CA VAL A 108 2.02 -6.12 -15.38
C VAL A 108 1.69 -7.38 -16.17
N LYS A 109 2.11 -8.56 -15.70
CA LYS A 109 1.81 -9.87 -16.28
C LYS A 109 0.61 -10.52 -15.59
N ASN A 110 -0.13 -9.77 -14.77
CA ASN A 110 -1.25 -10.23 -13.96
C ASN A 110 -0.88 -11.36 -12.98
N LYS A 111 0.39 -11.43 -12.56
CA LYS A 111 0.86 -12.36 -11.54
C LYS A 111 0.84 -11.68 -10.18
N ILE A 112 0.41 -12.41 -9.16
CA ILE A 112 0.49 -11.94 -7.79
C ILE A 112 1.96 -11.84 -7.35
N TRP A 113 2.27 -10.79 -6.59
CA TRP A 113 3.57 -10.66 -5.96
C TRP A 113 3.71 -11.67 -4.83
N ALA A 114 4.84 -12.40 -4.76
CA ALA A 114 5.05 -13.44 -3.75
C ALA A 114 4.91 -12.89 -2.31
N ASN A 115 5.35 -11.67 -2.09
CA ASN A 115 5.23 -10.97 -0.80
C ASN A 115 3.77 -10.71 -0.41
N VAL A 116 2.97 -10.23 -1.36
CA VAL A 116 1.53 -9.98 -1.15
C VAL A 116 0.79 -11.30 -0.94
N ALA A 117 1.07 -12.31 -1.78
CA ALA A 117 0.47 -13.63 -1.67
C ALA A 117 0.68 -14.26 -0.29
N LYS A 118 1.85 -14.03 0.30
CA LYS A 118 2.21 -14.55 1.62
C LYS A 118 1.47 -13.86 2.77
N LEU A 119 1.06 -12.61 2.62
CA LEU A 119 0.33 -11.86 3.64
C LEU A 119 -1.16 -12.19 3.66
N ILE A 120 -1.76 -12.49 2.50
CA ILE A 120 -3.21 -12.72 2.35
C ILE A 120 -3.78 -13.71 3.38
N PRO A 121 -3.17 -14.89 3.65
CA PRO A 121 -3.72 -15.86 4.60
C PRO A 121 -3.75 -15.38 6.06
N TYR A 122 -2.99 -14.34 6.39
CA TYR A 122 -2.87 -13.80 7.75
C TYR A 122 -3.66 -12.50 7.93
N ALA A 123 -4.31 -12.00 6.86
CA ALA A 123 -5.03 -10.75 6.90
C ALA A 123 -6.38 -10.90 7.59
N ASP A 124 -6.67 -10.02 8.53
CA ASP A 124 -7.99 -9.89 9.16
C ASP A 124 -8.98 -9.17 8.22
N ASP A 125 -8.47 -8.24 7.41
CA ASP A 125 -9.26 -7.48 6.44
C ASP A 125 -8.46 -7.19 5.17
N ILE A 126 -9.13 -7.21 4.01
CA ILE A 126 -8.54 -6.89 2.72
C ILE A 126 -9.50 -5.98 1.96
N ILE A 127 -9.05 -4.74 1.72
CA ILE A 127 -9.79 -3.78 0.90
C ILE A 127 -9.14 -3.61 -0.47
N TYR A 128 -9.99 -3.46 -1.49
CA TYR A 128 -9.57 -3.32 -2.88
C TYR A 128 -9.97 -1.97 -3.48
N PRO A 129 -9.26 -0.87 -3.15
CA PRO A 129 -9.56 0.41 -3.76
C PRO A 129 -9.32 0.34 -5.29
N LYS A 130 -10.17 1.03 -6.05
CA LYS A 130 -10.20 0.99 -7.51
C LYS A 130 -9.84 2.36 -8.08
N ALA A 131 -8.98 2.36 -9.10
CA ALA A 131 -8.82 3.53 -9.96
C ALA A 131 -9.91 3.53 -11.05
N HIS A 132 -10.11 4.66 -11.70
CA HIS A 132 -10.81 4.71 -12.98
C HIS A 132 -9.88 4.25 -14.12
N CYS A 133 -10.46 3.64 -15.15
CA CYS A 133 -9.74 3.22 -16.35
C CYS A 133 -9.14 4.43 -17.08
N ASP A 134 -7.84 4.42 -17.38
CA ASP A 134 -7.19 5.50 -18.10
C ASP A 134 -7.69 5.65 -19.55
N LYS A 135 -8.27 4.58 -20.15
CA LYS A 135 -8.77 4.60 -21.53
C LYS A 135 -10.21 5.07 -21.65
N CYS A 136 -11.12 4.49 -20.86
CA CYS A 136 -12.54 4.83 -20.95
C CYS A 136 -13.01 5.84 -19.89
N GLY A 137 -12.20 6.16 -18.87
CA GLY A 137 -12.53 7.12 -17.81
C GLY A 137 -13.60 6.67 -16.81
N GLU A 138 -14.50 5.76 -17.19
CA GLU A 138 -15.69 5.45 -16.40
C GLU A 138 -15.54 4.18 -15.56
N SER A 139 -15.04 3.10 -16.16
CA SER A 139 -15.05 1.78 -15.54
C SER A 139 -13.92 1.59 -14.52
N PRO A 140 -14.14 0.81 -13.43
CA PRO A 140 -13.08 0.46 -12.49
C PRO A 140 -11.92 -0.28 -13.17
N ALA A 141 -10.71 0.22 -12.95
CA ALA A 141 -9.49 -0.40 -13.45
C ALA A 141 -9.16 -1.68 -12.66
N CYS A 142 -8.76 -2.70 -13.41
CA CYS A 142 -8.43 -4.02 -12.88
C CYS A 142 -7.04 -4.49 -13.32
N PHE A 143 -6.46 -3.91 -14.37
CA PHE A 143 -5.20 -4.35 -14.96
C PHE A 143 -4.17 -3.23 -14.99
N HIS A 144 -2.91 -3.61 -15.17
CA HIS A 144 -1.79 -2.71 -15.39
C HIS A 144 -1.21 -2.98 -16.77
N LEU A 145 -0.94 -1.93 -17.53
CA LEU A 145 -0.17 -1.99 -18.77
C LEU A 145 1.06 -1.08 -18.59
N GLY A 146 2.24 -1.58 -18.90
CA GLY A 146 3.48 -0.81 -18.75
C GLY A 146 4.71 -1.66 -19.06
N ASN A 147 5.88 -1.04 -18.97
CA ASN A 147 7.16 -1.67 -19.32
C ASN A 147 7.73 -2.62 -18.24
N GLY A 148 7.05 -2.76 -17.09
CA GLY A 148 7.49 -3.60 -15.97
C GLY A 148 8.68 -3.05 -15.18
N LYS A 149 9.13 -1.81 -15.45
CA LYS A 149 10.20 -1.12 -14.70
C LYS A 149 9.62 -0.16 -13.66
N ILE A 150 10.33 0.09 -12.57
CA ILE A 150 9.89 1.08 -11.57
C ILE A 150 9.78 2.46 -12.26
N GLY A 151 8.59 3.09 -12.20
CA GLY A 151 8.33 4.36 -12.87
C GLY A 151 6.84 4.70 -12.96
N ASN A 152 6.53 5.79 -13.66
CA ASN A 152 5.16 6.31 -13.81
C ASN A 152 4.51 5.95 -15.16
N ASP A 153 5.22 5.23 -16.03
CA ASP A 153 4.78 4.88 -17.39
C ASP A 153 3.82 3.68 -17.39
N TYR A 154 2.72 3.83 -16.65
CA TYR A 154 1.74 2.79 -16.43
C TYR A 154 0.33 3.29 -16.68
N LEU A 155 -0.40 2.50 -17.46
CA LEU A 155 -1.85 2.63 -17.61
C LEU A 155 -2.55 1.63 -16.70
N VAL A 156 -3.70 2.01 -16.20
CA VAL A 156 -4.62 1.13 -15.49
C VAL A 156 -5.92 1.00 -16.28
N LEU A 157 -6.29 -0.24 -16.59
CA LEU A 157 -7.35 -0.52 -17.57
C LEU A 157 -8.46 -1.36 -16.96
N CYS A 158 -9.70 -1.13 -17.41
CA CYS A 158 -10.81 -2.04 -17.14
C CYS A 158 -10.69 -3.32 -17.99
N LYS A 159 -11.52 -4.33 -17.69
CA LYS A 159 -11.52 -5.62 -18.42
C LYS A 159 -11.70 -5.45 -19.94
N GLN A 160 -12.61 -4.57 -20.35
CA GLN A 160 -12.93 -4.37 -21.76
C GLN A 160 -11.76 -3.72 -22.51
N CYS A 161 -11.28 -2.58 -22.02
CA CYS A 161 -10.16 -1.86 -22.62
C CYS A 161 -8.88 -2.71 -22.65
N TYR A 162 -8.59 -3.47 -21.59
CA TYR A 162 -7.44 -4.38 -21.56
C TYR A 162 -7.53 -5.47 -22.64
N LYS A 163 -8.73 -6.04 -22.85
CA LYS A 163 -8.95 -7.05 -23.90
C LYS A 163 -8.74 -6.48 -25.31
N GLU A 164 -9.11 -5.23 -25.52
CA GLU A 164 -8.92 -4.54 -26.81
C GLU A 164 -7.44 -4.25 -27.08
N ASP A 165 -6.67 -3.85 -26.05
CA ASP A 165 -5.24 -3.54 -26.19
C ASP A 165 -4.34 -4.79 -26.31
N LEU A 166 -4.90 -5.99 -26.04
CA LEU A 166 -4.23 -7.27 -26.27
C LEU A 166 -4.39 -7.81 -27.71
N ARG A 167 -5.25 -7.19 -28.51
CA ARG A 167 -5.47 -7.54 -29.92
C ARG A 167 -4.50 -6.81 -30.82
#